data_AF-A0A7V9JUF0-F1
#
_entry.id   AF-A0A7V9JUF0-F1
#
_cell.length_a   1.000
_cell.length_b   1.000
_cell.length_c   1.000
_cell.angle_alpha   90.00
_cell.angle_beta   90.00
_cell.angle_gamma   90.00
#
_symmetry.space_group_name_H-M   'P 1'
#
loop_
_entity.id
_entity.type
_entity.pdbx_description
1 polymer ?
#
loop_
_entity_poly.entity_id
_entity_poly.type
_entity_poly.pdbx_seq_one_letter_code
_entity_poly.pdbx_strand_id
1 'polypeptide(L)'
;MEAPLRIDAPVIDTVSVDPLILSLTVFVLACFIGYYVVWRVTPALHSPLMAVTNAISSVIIVGALIAAGAHARAQGFEISQMLGFAAITLAAVNIFGGFVIAQRMLDKFRKKRPGPVPDAQKKTAL
;
A
#
# COMPACT_ATOMS: atom_id res chain seq x y z
N MET A 1 -20.74 4.75 -57.80
CA MET A 1 -20.55 5.98 -57.00
C MET A 1 -20.62 5.52 -55.56
N GLU A 2 -19.47 5.09 -55.06
CA GLU A 2 -19.29 4.35 -53.81
C GLU A 2 -19.58 5.29 -52.61
N ALA A 3 -20.59 4.96 -51.81
CA ALA A 3 -20.79 5.61 -50.52
C ALA A 3 -19.84 4.96 -49.49
N PRO A 4 -19.17 5.75 -48.64
CA PRO A 4 -18.08 5.26 -47.79
C PRO A 4 -18.60 4.33 -46.70
N LEU A 5 -17.89 3.21 -46.53
CA LEU A 5 -17.94 2.31 -45.38
C LEU A 5 -17.87 3.14 -44.08
N ARG A 6 -19.02 3.29 -43.41
CA ARG A 6 -19.08 3.84 -42.06
C ARG A 6 -18.45 2.78 -41.14
N ILE A 7 -17.19 3.00 -40.77
CA ILE A 7 -16.59 2.29 -39.63
C ILE A 7 -17.35 2.82 -38.41
N ASP A 8 -18.42 2.12 -38.03
CA ASP A 8 -18.97 2.24 -36.70
C ASP A 8 -17.86 1.74 -35.76
N ALA A 9 -17.06 2.68 -35.26
CA ALA A 9 -16.19 2.40 -34.13
C ALA A 9 -17.08 1.74 -33.07
N PRO A 10 -16.64 0.66 -32.40
CA PRO A 10 -17.41 0.10 -31.32
C PRO A 10 -17.64 1.23 -30.32
N VAL A 11 -18.88 1.72 -30.28
CA VAL A 11 -19.37 2.52 -29.17
C VAL A 11 -19.28 1.52 -28.03
N ILE A 12 -18.20 1.61 -27.25
CA ILE A 12 -18.20 1.02 -25.93
C ILE A 12 -19.34 1.76 -25.26
N ASP A 13 -20.52 1.14 -25.23
CA ASP A 13 -21.61 1.57 -24.40
C ASP A 13 -21.05 1.52 -22.99
N THR A 14 -20.53 2.65 -22.53
CA THR A 14 -20.10 2.82 -21.16
C THR A 14 -21.38 2.72 -20.38
N VAL A 15 -21.71 1.50 -19.95
CA VAL A 15 -22.76 1.25 -18.97
C VAL A 15 -22.52 2.29 -17.90
N SER A 16 -23.42 3.27 -17.81
CA SER A 16 -23.30 4.39 -16.89
C SER A 16 -23.63 3.85 -15.50
N VAL A 17 -22.67 3.11 -14.94
CA VAL A 17 -22.75 2.62 -13.57
C VAL A 17 -22.61 3.85 -12.68
N ASP A 18 -23.58 4.06 -11.80
CA ASP A 18 -23.51 5.16 -10.85
C ASP A 18 -22.17 5.10 -10.08
N PRO A 19 -21.40 6.21 -9.98
CA PRO A 19 -20.11 6.20 -9.30
C PRO A 19 -20.19 5.72 -7.84
N LEU A 20 -21.34 5.94 -7.20
CA LEU A 20 -21.65 5.41 -5.88
C LEU A 20 -21.72 3.88 -5.91
N ILE A 21 -22.54 3.31 -6.81
CA ILE A 21 -22.71 1.85 -6.93
C ILE A 21 -21.35 1.21 -7.20
N LEU A 22 -20.56 1.77 -8.12
CA LEU A 22 -19.21 1.29 -8.41
C LEU A 22 -18.30 1.35 -7.16
N SER A 23 -18.25 2.47 -6.46
CA SER A 23 -17.41 2.64 -5.26
C SER A 23 -17.84 1.71 -4.14
N LEU A 24 -19.16 1.48 -3.98
CA LEU A 24 -19.72 0.57 -2.99
C LEU A 24 -19.39 -0.89 -3.34
N THR A 25 -19.49 -1.28 -4.62
CA THR A 25 -19.07 -2.61 -5.07
C THR A 25 -17.59 -2.83 -4.79
N VAL A 26 -16.72 -1.88 -5.15
CA VAL A 26 -15.27 -1.95 -4.89
C VAL A 26 -15.00 -2.04 -3.38
N PHE A 27 -15.68 -1.23 -2.57
CA PHE A 27 -15.54 -1.24 -1.12
C PHE A 27 -15.90 -2.61 -0.52
N VAL A 28 -17.05 -3.18 -0.90
CA VAL A 28 -17.50 -4.50 -0.41
C VAL A 28 -16.53 -5.60 -0.84
N LEU A 29 -16.11 -5.63 -2.11
CA LEU A 29 -15.14 -6.60 -2.60
C LEU A 29 -13.78 -6.46 -1.90
N ALA A 30 -13.30 -5.24 -1.66
CA ALA A 30 -12.06 -4.98 -0.93
C ALA A 30 -12.14 -5.49 0.52
N CYS A 31 -13.27 -5.34 1.20
CA CYS A 31 -13.51 -5.89 2.54
C CYS A 31 -13.44 -7.42 2.55
N PHE A 32 -14.07 -8.10 1.57
CA PHE A 32 -13.96 -9.56 1.43
C PHE A 32 -12.51 -10.00 1.25
N ILE A 33 -11.76 -9.36 0.34
CA ILE A 33 -10.36 -9.68 0.10
C ILE A 33 -9.53 -9.45 1.37
N GLY A 34 -9.72 -8.31 2.05
CA GLY A 34 -9.01 -7.98 3.29
C GLY A 34 -9.22 -9.02 4.40
N TYR A 35 -10.47 -9.49 4.58
CA TYR A 35 -10.80 -10.55 5.52
C TYR A 35 -10.03 -11.84 5.21
N TYR A 36 -10.07 -12.32 3.95
CA TYR A 36 -9.38 -13.55 3.56
C TYR A 36 -7.87 -13.44 3.67
N VAL A 37 -7.28 -12.29 3.38
CA VAL A 37 -5.82 -12.07 3.49
C VAL A 37 -5.37 -12.14 4.95
N VAL A 38 -6.09 -11.49 5.86
CA VAL A 38 -5.73 -11.47 7.29
C VAL A 38 -5.92 -12.84 7.95
N TRP A 39 -6.97 -13.59 7.57
CA TRP A 39 -7.26 -14.89 8.19
C TRP A 39 -6.24 -15.99 7.85
N ARG A 40 -5.42 -15.80 6.81
CA ARG A 40 -4.45 -16.80 6.33
C ARG A 40 -3.05 -16.64 6.93
N VAL A 41 -2.85 -15.75 7.90
CA VAL A 41 -1.53 -15.55 8.53
C VAL A 41 -1.25 -16.60 9.60
N THR A 42 0.02 -17.00 9.76
CA THR A 42 0.44 -17.87 10.87
C THR A 42 0.39 -17.12 12.21
N PRO A 43 0.03 -17.75 13.35
CA PRO A 43 -0.13 -17.07 14.65
C PRO A 43 1.07 -16.25 15.12
N ALA A 44 2.29 -16.67 14.80
CA ALA A 44 3.53 -15.96 15.14
C ALA A 44 3.66 -14.59 14.44
N LEU A 45 2.87 -14.34 13.38
CA LEU A 45 2.92 -13.13 12.56
C LEU A 45 1.82 -12.12 12.91
N HIS A 46 0.95 -12.36 13.89
CA HIS A 46 -0.11 -11.38 14.23
C HIS A 46 0.48 -10.04 14.67
N SER A 47 1.58 -10.04 15.43
CA SER A 47 2.25 -8.81 15.86
C SER A 47 2.99 -8.10 14.71
N PRO A 48 3.75 -8.79 13.84
CA PRO A 48 4.24 -8.19 12.58
C PRO A 48 3.13 -7.68 11.65
N LEU A 49 2.03 -8.42 11.52
CA LEU A 49 0.89 -8.05 10.68
C LEU A 49 0.27 -6.75 11.18
N MET A 50 0.12 -6.60 12.49
CA MET A 50 -0.37 -5.37 13.12
C MET A 50 0.52 -4.16 12.80
N ALA A 51 1.84 -4.35 12.75
CA ALA A 51 2.77 -3.28 12.37
C ALA A 51 2.62 -2.90 10.88
N VAL A 52 2.40 -3.88 10.00
CA VAL A 52 2.20 -3.65 8.56
C VAL A 52 0.86 -2.97 8.29
N THR A 53 -0.22 -3.36 8.95
CA THR A 53 -1.53 -2.70 8.77
C THR A 53 -1.51 -1.26 9.25
N ASN A 54 -0.73 -0.95 10.30
CA ASN A 54 -0.47 0.43 10.71
C ASN A 54 0.19 1.24 9.58
N ALA A 55 1.22 0.69 8.92
CA ALA A 55 1.85 1.35 7.78
C ALA A 55 0.89 1.55 6.59
N ILE A 56 0.06 0.54 6.27
CA ILE A 56 -0.92 0.59 5.17
C ILE A 56 -2.00 1.66 5.39
N SER A 57 -2.37 1.95 6.64
CA SER A 57 -3.32 3.02 6.97
C SER A 57 -2.90 4.40 6.44
N SER A 58 -1.63 4.57 6.10
CA SER A 58 -1.07 5.80 5.52
C SER A 58 -1.52 6.10 4.10
N VAL A 59 -2.47 5.35 3.52
CA VAL A 59 -3.15 5.68 2.25
C VAL A 59 -3.75 7.10 2.25
N ILE A 60 -3.99 7.66 3.44
CA ILE A 60 -4.38 9.06 3.69
C ILE A 60 -3.46 10.07 2.99
N ILE A 61 -2.20 9.71 2.70
CA ILE A 61 -1.27 10.57 1.94
C ILE A 61 -1.82 11.03 0.58
N VAL A 62 -2.65 10.20 -0.07
CA VAL A 62 -3.31 10.57 -1.34
C VAL A 62 -4.24 11.76 -1.15
N GLY A 63 -5.04 11.75 -0.08
CA GLY A 63 -5.91 12.88 0.27
C GLY A 63 -5.12 14.12 0.70
N ALA A 64 -4.04 13.93 1.44
CA ALA A 64 -3.16 15.02 1.86
C ALA A 64 -2.48 15.72 0.67
N LEU A 65 -2.04 14.96 -0.35
CA LEU A 65 -1.50 15.50 -1.59
C LEU A 65 -2.55 16.31 -2.38
N ILE A 66 -3.78 15.81 -2.45
CA ILE A 66 -4.87 16.55 -3.09
C ILE A 66 -5.15 17.86 -2.33
N ALA A 67 -5.18 17.83 -0.99
CA ALA A 67 -5.39 19.03 -0.17
C ALA A 67 -4.24 20.04 -0.26
N ALA A 68 -2.98 19.58 -0.32
CA ALA A 68 -1.82 20.43 -0.51
C ALA A 68 -1.72 21.00 -1.94
N GLY A 69 -2.27 20.29 -2.93
CA GLY A 69 -2.35 20.74 -4.32
C GLY A 69 -3.62 21.53 -4.65
N ALA A 70 -4.63 21.49 -3.77
CA ALA A 70 -5.86 22.25 -3.90
C ALA A 70 -5.49 23.73 -3.80
N HIS A 71 -5.70 24.46 -4.90
CA HIS A 71 -5.49 25.90 -5.03
C HIS A 71 -4.10 26.41 -5.42
N ALA A 72 -3.31 25.64 -6.19
CA ALA A 72 -2.11 26.18 -6.87
C ALA A 72 -2.37 27.41 -7.79
N ARG A 73 -3.64 27.81 -8.00
CA ARG A 73 -4.09 28.92 -8.86
C ARG A 73 -4.79 30.08 -8.13
N ALA A 74 -5.14 29.95 -6.85
CA ALA A 74 -5.77 31.05 -6.11
C ALA A 74 -4.69 31.85 -5.39
N GLN A 75 -4.67 33.17 -5.57
CA GLN A 75 -3.65 34.04 -4.98
C GLN A 75 -3.91 34.21 -3.48
N GLY A 76 -3.37 33.31 -2.66
CA GLY A 76 -3.47 33.36 -1.20
C GLY A 76 -2.86 32.12 -0.53
N PHE A 77 -2.25 32.31 0.63
CA PHE A 77 -1.79 31.20 1.49
C PHE A 77 -3.02 30.62 2.19
N GLU A 78 -3.67 29.66 1.55
CA GLU A 78 -4.89 29.04 2.07
C GLU A 78 -4.57 28.03 3.19
N ILE A 79 -5.41 28.01 4.22
CA ILE A 79 -5.28 27.11 5.38
C ILE A 79 -5.23 25.64 4.92
N SER A 80 -5.90 25.29 3.82
CA SER A 80 -5.88 23.95 3.22
C SER A 80 -4.48 23.49 2.82
N GLN A 81 -3.64 24.40 2.32
CA GLN A 81 -2.31 24.07 1.83
C GLN A 81 -1.35 23.81 3.01
N MET A 82 -1.47 24.61 4.06
CA MET A 82 -0.69 24.46 5.28
C MET A 82 -1.07 23.18 6.04
N LEU A 83 -2.37 22.89 6.14
CA LEU A 83 -2.86 21.63 6.70
C LEU A 83 -2.50 20.43 5.83
N GLY A 84 -2.54 20.55 4.50
CA GLY A 84 -2.12 19.51 3.56
C GLY A 84 -0.64 19.18 3.71
N PHE A 85 0.23 20.19 3.84
CA PHE A 85 1.65 20.00 4.12
C PHE A 85 1.91 19.30 5.46
N ALA A 86 1.21 19.72 6.52
CA ALA A 86 1.27 19.06 7.82
C ALA A 86 0.80 17.60 7.73
N ALA A 87 -0.30 17.34 7.02
CA ALA A 87 -0.85 16.01 6.80
C ALA A 87 0.11 15.10 6.02
N ILE A 88 0.79 15.61 4.99
CA ILE A 88 1.82 14.86 4.25
C ILE A 88 2.98 14.48 5.20
N THR A 89 3.43 15.42 6.03
CA THR A 89 4.52 15.18 6.99
C THR A 89 4.15 14.09 7.99
N LEU A 90 2.94 14.16 8.55
CA LEU A 90 2.44 13.15 9.49
C LEU A 90 2.23 11.78 8.81
N ALA A 91 1.70 11.77 7.58
CA ALA A 91 1.55 10.54 6.81
C ALA A 91 2.90 9.89 6.50
N ALA A 92 3.91 10.68 6.14
CA ALA A 92 5.26 10.19 5.91
C ALA A 92 5.84 9.51 7.16
N VAL A 93 5.69 10.12 8.35
CA VAL A 93 6.13 9.50 9.62
C VAL A 93 5.45 8.16 9.85
N ASN A 94 4.15 8.04 9.55
CA ASN A 94 3.42 6.77 9.70
C ASN A 94 3.92 5.70 8.72
N ILE A 95 4.16 6.06 7.44
CA ILE A 95 4.75 5.17 6.44
C ILE A 95 6.11 4.66 6.94
N PHE A 96 7.06 5.56 7.16
CA PHE A 96 8.44 5.17 7.49
C PHE A 96 8.53 4.49 8.86
N GLY A 97 7.82 5.01 9.87
CA GLY A 97 7.78 4.42 11.20
C GLY A 97 7.17 3.02 11.20
N GLY A 98 6.04 2.85 10.51
CA GLY A 98 5.35 1.55 10.40
C GLY A 98 6.22 0.49 9.72
N PHE A 99 6.87 0.84 8.60
CA PHE A 99 7.72 -0.10 7.87
C PHE A 99 9.02 -0.44 8.61
N VAL A 100 9.68 0.52 9.27
CA VAL A 100 10.91 0.24 10.04
C VAL A 100 10.64 -0.70 11.22
N ILE A 101 9.52 -0.49 11.93
CA ILE A 101 9.15 -1.36 13.07
C ILE A 101 8.76 -2.75 12.56
N ALA A 102 7.97 -2.84 11.49
CA ALA A 102 7.60 -4.12 10.89
C ALA A 102 8.82 -4.93 10.45
N GLN A 103 9.81 -4.29 9.80
CA GLN A 103 11.05 -4.96 9.41
C GLN A 103 11.85 -5.46 10.60
N ARG A 104 12.02 -4.65 11.65
CA ARG A 104 12.69 -5.07 12.89
C ARG A 104 11.98 -6.24 13.60
N MET A 105 10.67 -6.36 13.44
CA MET A 105 9.92 -7.50 13.95
C MET A 105 10.15 -8.75 13.10
N LEU A 106 10.17 -8.62 11.78
CA LEU A 106 10.39 -9.73 10.83
C LEU A 106 11.83 -10.23 10.82
N ASP A 107 12.82 -9.36 11.03
CA ASP A 107 14.24 -9.73 11.05
C ASP A 107 14.58 -10.73 12.16
N LYS A 108 13.80 -10.75 13.25
CA LYS A 108 13.93 -11.73 14.34
C LYS A 108 13.47 -13.13 13.95
N PHE A 109 12.68 -13.27 12.89
CA PHE A 109 12.26 -14.56 12.33
C PHE A 109 13.22 -15.06 11.24
N ARG A 110 14.23 -14.28 10.85
CA ARG A 110 15.24 -14.71 9.87
C ARG A 110 16.26 -15.59 10.56
N LYS A 111 16.33 -16.86 10.16
CA LYS A 111 17.31 -17.82 10.64
C LYS A 111 18.73 -17.30 10.32
N LYS A 112 19.55 -17.07 11.35
CA LYS A 112 21.00 -16.86 11.16
C LYS A 112 21.52 -18.05 10.35
N ARG A 113 22.24 -17.79 9.26
CA ARG A 113 22.96 -18.85 8.52
C ARG A 113 23.81 -19.61 9.54
N PRO A 114 23.83 -20.96 9.52
CA PRO A 114 24.77 -21.69 10.35
C PRO A 114 26.16 -21.22 9.95
N GLY A 115 26.93 -20.74 10.94
CA GLY A 115 28.34 -20.44 10.74
C GLY A 115 29.09 -21.71 10.32
N PRO A 116 30.27 -21.59 9.70
CA PRO A 116 31.06 -22.75 9.29
C PRO A 116 31.23 -23.70 10.48
N VAL A 117 30.88 -24.97 10.29
CA VAL A 117 31.16 -26.02 11.27
C VAL A 117 32.68 -26.05 11.45
N PRO A 118 33.24 -25.89 12.67
CA PRO A 118 34.66 -26.05 12.89
C PRO A 118 35.07 -27.44 12.42
N ASP A 119 35.94 -27.47 11.43
CA ASP A 119 36.37 -28.69 10.78
C ASP A 119 37.02 -29.60 11.82
N ALA A 120 36.34 -30.69 12.17
CA ALA A 120 36.88 -31.73 13.05
C ALA A 120 37.87 -32.62 12.28
N GLN A 121 38.79 -32.01 11.53
CA GLN A 121 39.90 -32.67 10.86
C GLN A 121 41.23 -32.16 11.42
N LYS A 122 41.47 -32.49 12.68
CA LYS A 122 42.83 -32.61 13.23
C LYS A 122 42.91 -33.81 14.19
N LYS A 123 42.51 -34.97 13.69
CA LYS A 123 42.94 -36.28 14.21
C LYS A 123 43.40 -37.09 13.00
N THR A 124 44.58 -37.69 13.10
CA THR A 124 45.22 -38.56 12.09
C THR A 124 46.04 -37.84 11.01
N ALA A 125 47.13 -37.19 11.41
CA ALA A 125 48.35 -37.13 10.61
C ALA A 125 49.55 -37.01 11.55
N LEU A 126 50.28 -38.13 11.68
CA LEU A 126 51.55 -38.38 12.39
C LEU A 126 51.53 -38.37 13.93
#